data_AF-A0A3N1Q634-F1
#
_entry.id   AF-A0A3N1Q634-F1
#
_cell.length_a   1.000
_cell.length_b   1.000
_cell.length_c   1.000
_cell.angle_alpha   90.00
_cell.angle_beta   90.00
_cell.angle_gamma   90.00
#
_symmetry.space_group_name_H-M   'P 1'
#
loop_
_entity.id
_entity.type
_entity.pdbx_description
1 polymer ?
#
loop_
_entity_poly.entity_id
_entity_poly.type
_entity_poly.pdbx_seq_one_letter_code
_entity_poly.pdbx_strand_id
1 'polypeptide(L)' 'MADDRDFYSRDRPENPRLAEDRPRGGGPEEPRRRGNKVIWAVVLGIVAVVVIVTILLG' A
#
# COMPACT_ATOMS: atom_id res chain seq x y z
N MET A 1 -18.63 20.83 32.37
CA MET A 1 -18.01 20.07 31.27
C MET A 1 -18.89 20.24 30.04
N ALA A 2 -18.47 21.06 29.09
CA ALA A 2 -19.08 21.02 27.76
C ALA A 2 -18.67 19.67 27.14
N ASP A 3 -19.63 18.93 26.57
CA ASP A 3 -19.40 17.64 25.94
C ASP A 3 -18.60 17.86 24.65
N ASP A 4 -17.31 17.51 24.64
CA ASP A 4 -16.40 17.66 23.50
C ASP A 4 -16.94 17.01 22.20
N ARG A 5 -17.94 16.13 22.32
CA ARG A 5 -18.64 15.48 21.20
C ARG A 5 -19.48 16.46 20.36
N ASP A 6 -19.98 17.54 20.94
CA ASP A 6 -20.82 18.51 20.22
C ASP A 6 -20.02 19.46 19.32
N PHE A 7 -18.73 19.65 19.60
CA PHE A 7 -17.90 20.54 18.80
C PHE A 7 -17.59 19.93 17.42
N TYR A 8 -17.30 18.63 17.36
CA TYR A 8 -16.98 17.94 16.10
C TYR A 8 -18.20 17.47 15.31
N SER A 9 -19.41 17.50 15.89
CA SER A 9 -20.63 17.07 15.20
C SER A 9 -21.19 18.13 14.25
N ARG A 10 -20.84 19.41 14.45
CA ARG A 10 -21.41 20.55 13.72
C ARG A 10 -20.61 21.01 12.50
N ASP A 11 -19.31 20.71 12.46
CA ASP A 11 -18.44 21.16 11.37
C ASP A 11 -18.47 20.27 10.12
N ARG A 12 -19.28 19.19 10.13
CA ARG A 12 -19.39 18.29 8.98
C ARG A 12 -20.63 18.61 8.15
N PRO A 13 -20.50 19.10 6.91
CA PRO A 13 -21.64 19.27 6.03
C PRO A 13 -22.29 17.91 5.72
N GLU A 14 -23.62 17.89 5.56
CA GLU A 14 -24.39 16.67 5.25
C GLU A 14 -23.95 16.01 3.94
N ASN A 15 -23.38 16.79 3.02
CA ASN A 15 -22.90 16.32 1.73
C ASN A 15 -21.52 16.93 1.41
N PRO A 16 -20.42 16.36 1.94
CA PRO A 16 -19.07 16.79 1.61
C PRO A 16 -18.76 16.37 0.16
N ARG A 17 -18.94 17.31 -0.78
CA ARG A 17 -18.73 17.08 -2.22
C ARG A 17 -17.26 17.16 -2.62
N LEU A 18 -16.45 17.83 -1.79
CA LEU A 18 -15.03 18.03 -2.03
C LEU A 18 -14.23 16.81 -1.57
N ALA A 19 -13.20 16.46 -2.33
CA ALA A 19 -12.32 15.35 -1.97
C ALA A 19 -11.53 15.67 -0.69
N GLU A 20 -11.33 16.96 -0.44
CA GLU A 20 -10.63 17.57 0.69
C GLU A 20 -11.41 17.48 2.01
N ASP A 21 -12.75 17.35 1.95
CA ASP A 21 -13.63 17.18 3.11
C ASP A 21 -13.63 15.74 3.67
N ARG A 22 -12.95 14.82 2.97
CA ARG A 22 -12.78 13.45 3.43
C ARG A 22 -11.77 13.43 4.59
N PRO A 23 -11.98 12.61 5.64
CA PRO A 23 -10.99 12.45 6.70
C PRO A 23 -9.63 12.15 6.10
N ARG A 24 -8.62 12.97 6.41
CA ARG A 24 -7.23 12.73 5.97
C ARG A 24 -6.78 11.42 6.62
N GLY A 25 -6.75 10.34 5.84
CA GLY A 25 -6.34 9.00 6.28
C GLY A 25 -7.36 7.87 6.06
N GLY A 26 -8.54 8.13 5.48
CA GLY A 26 -9.60 7.11 5.35
C GLY A 26 -10.01 6.76 3.91
N GLY A 27 -9.07 6.73 2.96
CA GLY A 27 -9.35 6.25 1.59
C GLY A 27 -9.28 4.71 1.51
N PRO A 28 -10.10 4.07 0.64
CA PRO A 28 -10.12 2.61 0.51
C PRO A 28 -8.76 2.08 0.04
N GLU A 29 -8.26 1.15 0.85
CA GLU A 29 -7.13 0.25 0.68
C GLU A 29 -5.75 0.86 0.34
N GLU A 30 -4.77 0.47 1.16
CA GLU A 30 -3.36 0.36 0.77
C GLU A 30 -3.23 0.02 -0.72
N PRO A 31 -2.36 0.71 -1.48
CA PRO A 31 -2.17 0.39 -2.88
C PRO A 31 -1.80 -1.09 -2.95
N ARG A 32 -2.72 -1.93 -3.48
CA ARG A 32 -2.57 -3.39 -3.63
C ARG A 32 -1.14 -3.66 -4.05
N ARG A 33 -0.34 -4.16 -3.10
CA ARG A 33 1.09 -4.37 -3.25
C ARG A 33 1.29 -5.12 -4.57
N ARG A 34 1.69 -4.40 -5.62
CA ARG A 34 1.77 -4.95 -6.98
C ARG A 34 2.87 -6.00 -6.90
N GLY A 35 2.46 -7.27 -6.82
CA GLY A 35 3.33 -8.34 -6.36
C GLY A 35 4.66 -8.37 -7.12
N ASN A 36 5.75 -8.57 -6.40
CA ASN A 36 7.14 -8.53 -6.90
C ASN A 36 7.49 -9.75 -7.81
N LYS A 37 6.53 -10.26 -8.58
CA LYS A 37 6.68 -11.48 -9.41
C LYS A 37 7.86 -11.37 -10.38
N VAL A 38 8.05 -10.19 -10.98
CA VAL A 38 9.17 -9.93 -11.91
C VAL A 38 10.51 -10.03 -11.18
N ILE A 39 10.61 -9.44 -9.97
CA ILE A 39 11.83 -9.48 -9.16
C ILE A 39 12.16 -10.93 -8.79
N TRP A 40 11.17 -11.70 -8.34
CA TRP A 40 11.36 -13.11 -8.01
C TRP A 40 11.77 -13.96 -9.22
N ALA A 41 11.22 -13.70 -10.41
CA ALA A 41 11.64 -14.38 -11.63
C ALA A 41 13.12 -14.11 -11.97
N VAL A 42 13.58 -12.86 -11.84
CA VAL A 42 14.98 -12.48 -12.06
C VAL A 42 15.90 -13.16 -11.04
N VAL A 43 15.53 -13.11 -9.75
CA VAL A 43 16.30 -13.76 -8.67
C VAL A 43 16.43 -15.25 -8.94
N LEU A 44 15.34 -15.92 -9.30
CA LEU A 44 15.35 -17.36 -9.60
C LEU A 44 16.24 -17.69 -10.80
N GLY A 45 16.20 -16.84 -11.84
CA GLY A 45 17.07 -16.97 -13.01
C GLY A 45 18.55 -16.86 -12.67
N ILE A 46 18.94 -15.87 -11.85
CA ILE A 46 20.33 -15.71 -11.39
C ILE A 46 20.78 -16.94 -10.60
N VAL A 47 19.96 -17.42 -9.65
CA VAL A 47 20.27 -18.60 -8.85
C VAL A 47 20.48 -19.82 -9.74
N ALA A 48 19.61 -20.04 -10.74
CA ALA A 48 19.76 -21.15 -11.68
C ALA A 48 21.06 -21.07 -12.49
N VAL A 49 21.42 -19.89 -12.99
CA VAL A 49 22.67 -19.68 -13.74
C VAL A 49 23.88 -19.96 -12.86
N VAL A 50 23.91 -19.45 -11.64
CA VAL A 50 25.02 -19.69 -10.70
C VAL A 50 25.19 -21.18 -10.44
N VAL A 51 24.10 -21.90 -10.14
CA VAL A 51 24.14 -23.35 -9.89
C VAL A 51 24.69 -24.11 -11.10
N ILE A 52 24.23 -23.79 -12.31
CA ILE A 52 24.72 -24.43 -13.54
C ILE A 52 26.21 -24.18 -13.73
N VAL A 53 26.65 -22.92 -13.58
CA VAL A 53 28.06 -22.53 -13.70
C VAL A 53 28.90 -23.28 -12.66
N THR A 54 28.47 -23.34 -11.41
CA THR A 54 29.19 -24.06 -10.34
C THR A 54 29.30 -25.55 -10.63
N ILE A 55 28.26 -26.19 -11.17
CA ILE A 55 28.30 -27.61 -11.54
C ILE A 55 29.21 -27.87 -12.74
N LEU A 56 29.28 -26.94 -13.71
CA LEU A 56 30.08 -27.11 -14.92
C LEU A 56 31.56 -26.76 -14.74
N LEU A 57 31.88 -25.84 -13.83
CA LEU A 57 33.23 -25.31 -13.62
C LEU A 57 33.89 -25.78 -12.31
N GLY A 58 33.12 -26.37 -11.39
CA GLY A 58 33.61 -27.02 -10.17
C GLY A 58 33.80 -28.51 -10.39
#